data_AF-A0A1Q8CSI6-F1
#
_entry.id   AF-A0A1Q8CSI6-F1
#
_cell.length_a   1.000
_cell.length_b   1.000
_cell.length_c   1.000
_cell.angle_alpha   90.00
_cell.angle_beta   90.00
_cell.angle_gamma   90.00
#
_symmetry.space_group_name_H-M   'P 1'
#
loop_
_entity.id
_entity.type
_entity.pdbx_description
1 polymer ?
#
loop_
_entity_poly.entity_id
_entity_poly.type
_entity_poly.pdbx_seq_one_letter_code
_entity_poly.pdbx_strand_id
1 'polypeptide(L)'
;MRGDPRFAEHEDLITRENLRDYLLDHPRMVVRIIVAGANDYFTFRPDYLGSYGEFSGRPPGSQECRLCLLPTVSHSLAWTGFPGVAAYWLGCLAAAVVLARRSKPGTLRRGFALVTIALVGVTVVQYLTAVFGEGNETTKHLSVALLAASLAPVWLLAGVFAHGQRDQRD
;
A
#
# COMPACT_ATOMS: atom_id res chain seq x y z
N MET A 1 -17.48 4.61 21.07
CA MET A 1 -18.13 3.31 20.80
C MET A 1 -18.38 2.51 22.07
N ARG A 2 -17.39 2.25 22.95
CA ARG A 2 -17.55 1.46 24.20
C ARG A 2 -18.47 2.02 25.31
N GLY A 3 -19.14 3.14 25.09
CA GLY A 3 -20.01 3.79 26.11
C GLY A 3 -21.39 4.17 25.58
N ASP A 4 -21.75 3.73 24.37
CA ASP A 4 -23.07 3.98 23.81
C ASP A 4 -24.02 2.84 24.23
N PRO A 5 -25.12 3.11 24.95
CA PRO A 5 -26.06 2.08 25.38
C PRO A 5 -26.71 1.33 24.21
N ARG A 6 -26.75 1.93 23.01
CA ARG A 6 -27.27 1.28 21.79
C ARG A 6 -26.30 0.26 21.19
N PHE A 7 -25.02 0.31 21.57
CA PHE A 7 -24.02 -0.66 21.11
C PHE A 7 -24.32 -2.06 21.63
N ALA A 8 -24.78 -2.18 22.88
CA ALA A 8 -25.14 -3.47 23.49
C ALA A 8 -26.38 -4.11 22.83
N GLU A 9 -27.29 -3.29 22.29
CA GLU A 9 -28.49 -3.79 21.59
C GLU A 9 -28.19 -4.33 20.19
N HIS A 10 -27.03 -4.03 19.60
CA HIS A 10 -26.71 -4.35 18.21
C HIS A 10 -25.41 -5.16 18.09
N GLU A 11 -24.83 -5.59 19.19
CA GLU A 11 -23.56 -6.33 19.24
C GLU A 11 -23.69 -7.70 18.53
N ASP A 12 -24.85 -8.33 18.62
CA ASP A 12 -25.23 -9.57 17.95
C ASP A 12 -25.37 -9.43 16.42
N LEU A 13 -25.63 -8.22 15.94
CA LEU A 13 -25.72 -7.91 14.51
C LEU A 13 -24.33 -7.69 13.87
N ILE A 14 -23.29 -7.44 14.67
CA ILE A 14 -21.90 -7.24 14.20
C ILE A 14 -21.22 -8.60 13.99
N THR A 15 -21.77 -9.41 13.08
CA THR A 15 -21.14 -10.64 12.59
C THR A 15 -20.48 -10.41 11.23
N ARG A 16 -19.46 -11.21 10.90
CA ARG A 16 -18.77 -11.10 9.59
C ARG A 16 -19.71 -11.34 8.40
N GLU A 17 -20.71 -12.19 8.57
CA GLU A 17 -21.70 -12.50 7.54
C GLU A 17 -22.66 -11.33 7.31
N ASN A 18 -23.27 -10.80 8.37
CA ASN A 18 -24.16 -9.63 8.25
C ASN A 18 -23.40 -8.39 7.74
N LEU A 19 -22.13 -8.22 8.15
CA LEU A 19 -21.29 -7.13 7.65
C LEU A 19 -21.00 -7.29 6.15
N ARG A 20 -20.72 -8.51 5.69
CA ARG A 20 -20.50 -8.78 4.26
C ARG A 20 -21.75 -8.45 3.45
N ASP A 21 -22.91 -8.96 3.85
CA ASP A 21 -24.16 -8.76 3.10
C ASP A 21 -24.57 -7.28 3.10
N TYR A 22 -24.41 -6.60 4.24
CA TYR A 22 -24.63 -5.16 4.33
C TYR A 22 -23.70 -4.36 3.40
N LEU A 23 -22.41 -4.73 3.30
CA LEU A 23 -21.45 -4.08 2.40
C LEU A 23 -21.77 -4.34 0.92
N LEU A 24 -22.27 -5.53 0.57
CA LEU A 24 -22.72 -5.85 -0.78
C LEU A 24 -23.95 -5.04 -1.19
N ASP A 25 -24.90 -4.86 -0.27
CA ASP A 25 -26.11 -4.06 -0.52
C ASP A 25 -25.85 -2.55 -0.51
N HIS A 26 -24.74 -2.10 0.09
CA HIS A 26 -24.40 -0.68 0.23
C HIS A 26 -23.03 -0.34 -0.40
N PRO A 27 -22.89 -0.38 -1.74
CA PRO A 27 -21.62 -0.11 -2.42
C PRO A 27 -21.09 1.31 -2.18
N ARG A 28 -21.98 2.28 -1.92
CA ARG A 28 -21.57 3.64 -1.50
C ARG A 28 -20.83 3.63 -0.16
N MET A 29 -21.20 2.75 0.76
CA MET A 29 -20.52 2.57 2.05
C MET A 29 -19.12 2.00 1.83
N VAL A 30 -18.99 0.98 0.96
CA VAL A 30 -17.70 0.37 0.58
C VAL A 30 -16.73 1.43 0.03
N VAL A 31 -17.18 2.25 -0.91
CA VAL A 31 -16.35 3.34 -1.47
C VAL A 31 -15.95 4.34 -0.39
N ARG A 32 -16.86 4.67 0.53
CA ARG A 32 -16.57 5.59 1.65
C ARG A 32 -15.49 5.03 2.58
N ILE A 33 -15.56 3.74 2.91
CA ILE A 33 -14.58 3.05 3.77
C ILE A 33 -13.20 3.04 3.09
N ILE A 34 -13.15 2.72 1.80
CA ILE A 34 -11.92 2.78 0.99
C ILE A 34 -11.35 4.21 1.00
N VAL A 35 -12.14 5.21 0.61
CA VAL A 35 -11.67 6.60 0.55
C VAL A 35 -11.22 7.11 1.92
N ALA A 36 -11.91 6.73 3.00
CA ALA A 36 -11.50 7.07 4.36
C ALA A 36 -10.13 6.45 4.72
N GLY A 37 -9.95 5.15 4.47
CA GLY A 37 -8.69 4.46 4.74
C GLY A 37 -7.53 4.90 3.83
N ALA A 38 -7.83 5.53 2.69
CA ALA A 38 -6.80 6.18 1.86
C ALA A 38 -6.17 7.38 2.57
N ASN A 39 -6.96 8.16 3.32
CA ASN A 39 -6.43 9.26 4.09
C ASN A 39 -5.42 8.75 5.13
N ASP A 40 -5.76 7.66 5.82
CA ASP A 40 -4.88 6.98 6.78
C ASP A 40 -3.61 6.41 6.11
N TYR A 41 -3.71 5.97 4.86
CA TYR A 41 -2.56 5.54 4.05
C TYR A 41 -1.56 6.68 3.76
N PHE A 42 -2.04 7.92 3.58
CA PHE A 42 -1.20 9.11 3.32
C PHE A 42 -0.70 9.80 4.57
N THR A 43 -1.50 9.78 5.65
CA THR A 43 -1.10 10.30 6.96
C THR A 43 -0.36 9.26 7.78
N PHE A 44 0.00 8.11 7.18
CA PHE A 44 0.73 7.04 7.84
C PHE A 44 2.09 7.54 8.33
N ARG A 45 2.11 8.00 9.57
CA ARG A 45 3.29 8.22 10.37
C ARG A 45 3.28 7.12 11.42
N PRO A 46 4.22 6.17 11.38
CA PRO A 46 4.47 5.34 12.55
C PRO A 46 4.84 6.29 13.69
N ASP A 47 3.92 6.57 14.61
CA ASP A 47 4.17 7.49 15.73
C ASP A 47 5.26 6.96 16.67
N TYR A 48 5.61 5.67 16.57
CA TYR A 48 6.70 5.08 17.32
C TYR A 48 7.29 3.85 16.60
N LEU A 49 8.46 4.02 15.96
CA LEU A 49 9.27 2.92 15.40
C LEU A 49 10.32 2.39 16.40
N GLY A 50 10.24 2.84 17.66
CA GLY A 50 11.30 2.70 18.66
C GLY A 50 12.20 3.93 18.70
N SER A 51 12.74 4.24 19.88
CA SER A 51 13.80 5.23 20.03
C SER A 51 15.15 4.58 19.77
N TYR A 52 16.10 5.33 19.21
CA TYR A 52 17.48 4.86 19.21
C TYR A 52 17.95 4.54 20.64
N GLY A 53 18.71 3.47 20.84
CA GLY A 53 19.28 3.13 22.15
C GLY A 53 20.25 4.20 22.67
N GLU A 54 20.49 4.24 23.99
CA GLU A 54 21.34 5.25 24.65
C GLU A 54 22.75 5.39 24.04
N PHE A 55 23.28 4.33 23.42
CA PHE A 55 24.62 4.29 22.83
C PHE A 55 24.65 4.64 21.32
N SER A 56 23.54 5.08 20.74
CA SER A 56 23.41 5.36 19.30
C SER A 56 24.02 6.70 18.84
N GLY A 57 24.48 7.54 19.79
CA GLY A 57 24.98 8.88 19.50
C GLY A 57 23.91 9.87 19.02
N ARG A 58 22.61 9.52 19.17
CA ARG A 58 21.47 10.38 18.84
C ARG A 58 20.83 10.97 20.12
N PRO A 59 20.12 12.11 20.02
CA PRO A 59 19.45 12.70 21.17
C PRO A 59 18.47 11.71 21.84
N PRO A 60 18.31 11.74 23.19
CA PRO A 60 17.37 10.87 23.89
C PRO A 60 15.94 11.09 23.39
N GLY A 61 15.21 10.01 23.14
CA GLY A 61 13.87 10.04 22.55
C GLY A 61 13.81 10.28 21.04
N SER A 62 14.97 10.39 20.35
CA SER A 62 14.99 10.43 18.89
C SER A 62 14.51 9.10 18.31
N GLN A 63 13.49 9.18 17.45
CA GLN A 63 12.87 8.00 16.85
C GLN A 63 13.77 7.39 15.78
N GLU A 64 13.81 6.05 15.71
CA GLU A 64 14.55 5.33 14.68
C GLU A 64 14.02 5.68 13.29
N CYS A 65 14.88 6.29 12.48
CA CYS A 65 14.57 6.76 11.14
C CYS A 65 14.86 5.68 10.07
N ARG A 66 14.58 4.40 10.36
CA ARG A 66 14.85 3.29 9.41
C ARG A 66 13.99 3.36 8.15
N LEU A 67 12.80 3.93 8.25
CA LEU A 67 11.80 3.97 7.17
C LEU A 67 11.30 5.38 6.85
N CYS A 68 12.01 6.44 7.26
CA CYS A 68 11.59 7.84 7.04
C CYS A 68 11.32 8.22 5.58
N LEU A 69 11.90 7.50 4.62
CA LEU A 69 11.61 7.70 3.20
C LEU A 69 10.16 7.36 2.84
N LEU A 70 9.56 6.35 3.47
CA LEU A 70 8.18 5.92 3.14
C LEU A 70 7.13 6.96 3.58
N PRO A 71 7.14 7.50 4.82
CA PRO A 71 6.26 8.60 5.21
C PRO A 71 6.46 9.84 4.34
N THR A 72 7.71 10.18 4.01
CA THR A 72 8.02 11.38 3.19
C THR A 72 7.43 11.28 1.78
N VAL A 73 7.55 10.11 1.13
CA VAL A 73 6.96 9.87 -0.19
C VAL A 73 5.43 9.74 -0.12
N SER A 74 4.88 9.19 0.97
CA SER A 74 3.43 9.18 1.16
C SER A 74 2.88 10.59 1.37
N HIS A 75 3.60 11.44 2.10
CA HIS A 75 3.17 12.79 2.43
C HIS A 75 3.20 13.72 1.21
N SER A 76 4.17 13.55 0.30
CA SER A 76 4.19 14.30 -0.96
C SER A 76 3.03 13.94 -1.89
N LEU A 77 2.45 12.75 -1.71
CA LEU A 77 1.31 12.26 -2.48
C LEU A 77 -0.04 12.51 -1.78
N ALA A 78 -0.02 12.95 -0.51
CA ALA A 78 -1.20 13.21 0.31
C ALA A 78 -2.15 14.25 -0.29
N TRP A 79 -1.64 15.21 -1.05
CA TRP A 79 -2.46 16.26 -1.68
C TRP A 79 -3.41 15.70 -2.76
N THR A 80 -3.08 14.56 -3.35
CA THR A 80 -3.89 13.97 -4.43
C THR A 80 -5.08 13.13 -3.93
N GLY A 81 -5.12 12.81 -2.64
CA GLY A 81 -6.11 11.91 -2.04
C GLY A 81 -6.15 10.52 -2.69
N PHE A 82 -7.19 9.74 -2.41
CA PHE A 82 -7.38 8.41 -3.01
C PHE A 82 -7.25 8.38 -4.56
N PRO A 83 -7.77 9.37 -5.32
CA PRO A 83 -7.66 9.35 -6.78
C PRO A 83 -6.21 9.30 -7.28
N GLY A 84 -5.28 10.00 -6.62
CA GLY A 84 -3.87 9.98 -7.04
C GLY A 84 -3.17 8.67 -6.75
N VAL A 85 -3.45 8.03 -5.60
CA VAL A 85 -2.93 6.68 -5.30
C VAL A 85 -3.51 5.63 -6.23
N ALA A 86 -4.82 5.69 -6.50
CA ALA A 86 -5.45 4.81 -7.47
C ALA A 86 -4.85 5.01 -8.86
N ALA A 87 -4.65 6.25 -9.30
CA ALA A 87 -4.01 6.57 -10.57
C ALA A 87 -2.56 6.07 -10.63
N TYR A 88 -1.80 6.16 -9.53
CA TYR A 88 -0.44 5.64 -9.43
C TYR A 88 -0.41 4.11 -9.56
N TRP A 89 -1.23 3.38 -8.79
CA TRP A 89 -1.31 1.92 -8.89
C TRP A 89 -1.75 1.47 -10.29
N LEU A 90 -2.77 2.12 -10.85
CA LEU A 90 -3.24 1.84 -12.21
C LEU A 90 -2.18 2.15 -13.26
N GLY A 91 -1.43 3.24 -13.10
CA GLY A 91 -0.32 3.62 -13.97
C GLY A 91 0.80 2.59 -13.97
N CYS A 92 1.27 2.20 -12.77
CA CYS A 92 2.28 1.15 -12.62
C CYS A 92 1.80 -0.19 -13.17
N LEU A 93 0.56 -0.58 -12.89
CA LEU A 93 -0.03 -1.82 -13.40
C LEU A 93 -0.16 -1.80 -14.91
N ALA A 94 -0.71 -0.74 -15.48
CA ALA A 94 -0.88 -0.60 -16.93
C ALA A 94 0.48 -0.64 -17.64
N ALA A 95 1.46 0.11 -17.15
CA ALA A 95 2.82 0.11 -17.70
C ALA A 95 3.46 -1.28 -17.61
N ALA A 96 3.34 -1.96 -16.47
CA ALA A 96 3.87 -3.32 -16.29
C ALA A 96 3.18 -4.35 -17.19
N VAL A 97 1.85 -4.27 -17.36
CA VAL A 97 1.09 -5.13 -18.27
C VAL A 97 1.48 -4.89 -19.72
N VAL A 98 1.59 -3.63 -20.14
CA VAL A 98 2.09 -3.28 -21.49
C VAL A 98 3.50 -3.81 -21.70
N LEU A 99 4.38 -3.65 -20.71
CA LEU A 99 5.75 -4.15 -20.74
C LEU A 99 5.78 -5.68 -20.84
N ALA A 100 4.97 -6.39 -20.05
CA ALA A 100 4.87 -7.84 -20.08
C ALA A 100 4.33 -8.36 -21.42
N ARG A 101 3.31 -7.71 -22.00
CA ARG A 101 2.74 -8.06 -23.30
C ARG A 101 3.69 -7.82 -24.47
N ARG A 102 4.51 -6.76 -24.39
CA ARG A 102 5.54 -6.44 -25.41
C ARG A 102 6.82 -7.27 -25.28
N SER A 103 6.95 -8.07 -24.21
CA SER A 103 8.16 -8.84 -23.93
C SER A 103 8.02 -10.31 -24.33
N LYS A 104 9.06 -10.88 -24.93
CA LYS A 104 9.10 -12.31 -25.26
C LYS A 104 9.10 -13.16 -23.97
N PRO A 105 8.43 -14.33 -23.96
CA PRO A 105 8.52 -15.28 -22.86
C PRO A 105 9.99 -15.65 -22.57
N GLY A 106 10.36 -15.75 -21.29
CA GLY A 106 11.72 -16.09 -20.86
C GLY A 106 12.72 -14.92 -20.80
N THR A 107 12.33 -13.69 -21.13
CA THR A 107 13.22 -12.51 -21.02
C THR A 107 13.21 -11.93 -19.59
N LEU A 108 14.37 -11.42 -19.14
CA LEU A 108 14.50 -10.68 -17.87
C LEU A 108 13.49 -9.52 -17.77
N ARG A 109 13.23 -8.86 -18.91
CA ARG A 109 12.22 -7.80 -19.05
C ARG A 109 10.83 -8.25 -18.61
N ARG A 110 10.40 -9.44 -19.02
CA ARG A 110 9.12 -10.02 -18.60
C ARG A 110 9.14 -10.40 -17.12
N GLY A 111 10.27 -10.89 -16.61
CA GLY A 111 10.45 -11.15 -15.17
C GLY A 111 10.23 -9.90 -14.32
N PHE A 112 10.91 -8.79 -14.67
CA PHE A 112 10.74 -7.51 -13.99
C PHE A 112 9.31 -6.96 -14.08
N ALA A 113 8.66 -7.11 -15.23
CA ALA A 113 7.26 -6.72 -15.39
C ALA A 113 6.31 -7.56 -14.50
N LEU A 114 6.52 -8.88 -14.42
CA LEU A 114 5.71 -9.76 -13.57
C LEU A 114 5.89 -9.46 -12.08
N VAL A 115 7.13 -9.20 -11.64
CA VAL A 115 7.42 -8.77 -10.26
C VAL A 115 6.70 -7.45 -9.96
N THR A 116 6.71 -6.49 -10.89
CA THR A 116 5.99 -5.23 -10.73
C THR A 116 4.48 -5.45 -10.56
N ILE A 117 3.88 -6.31 -11.38
CA ILE A 117 2.45 -6.68 -11.27
C ILE A 117 2.16 -7.32 -9.90
N ALA A 118 3.02 -8.24 -9.46
CA ALA A 118 2.87 -8.90 -8.17
C ALA A 118 2.97 -7.90 -7.00
N LEU A 119 3.93 -6.97 -7.06
CA LEU A 119 4.09 -5.91 -6.04
C LEU A 119 2.87 -5.00 -5.96
N VAL A 120 2.33 -4.56 -7.10
CA VAL A 120 1.08 -3.78 -7.13
C VAL A 120 -0.09 -4.59 -6.55
N GLY A 121 -0.17 -5.88 -6.87
CA GLY A 121 -1.17 -6.78 -6.29
C GLY A 121 -1.06 -6.89 -4.77
N VAL A 122 0.16 -7.07 -4.25
CA VAL A 122 0.44 -7.10 -2.80
C VAL A 122 0.02 -5.79 -2.15
N THR A 123 0.35 -4.64 -2.76
CA THR A 123 -0.07 -3.33 -2.24
C THR A 123 -1.59 -3.23 -2.11
N VAL A 124 -2.34 -3.61 -3.14
CA VAL A 124 -3.80 -3.54 -3.14
C VAL A 124 -4.39 -4.48 -2.07
N VAL A 125 -3.92 -5.72 -2.00
CA VAL A 125 -4.41 -6.69 -1.01
C VAL A 125 -4.12 -6.21 0.40
N GLN A 126 -2.90 -5.77 0.69
CA GLN A 126 -2.53 -5.27 2.02
C GLN A 126 -3.30 -4.02 2.40
N TYR A 127 -3.55 -3.12 1.45
CA TYR A 127 -4.40 -1.96 1.67
C TYR A 127 -5.85 -2.36 2.00
N LEU A 128 -6.45 -3.26 1.22
CA LEU A 128 -7.82 -3.74 1.50
C LEU A 128 -7.89 -4.48 2.83
N THR A 129 -6.89 -5.29 3.18
CA THR A 129 -6.80 -5.93 4.50
C THR A 129 -6.65 -4.91 5.62
N ALA A 130 -5.89 -3.83 5.43
CA ALA A 130 -5.80 -2.76 6.42
C ALA A 130 -7.16 -2.06 6.63
N VAL A 131 -7.88 -1.81 5.53
CA VAL A 131 -9.13 -1.05 5.51
C VAL A 131 -10.33 -1.87 6.03
N PHE A 132 -10.39 -3.16 5.71
CA PHE A 132 -11.51 -4.05 6.07
C PHE A 132 -11.19 -5.06 7.17
N GLY A 133 -9.91 -5.31 7.45
CA GLY A 133 -9.45 -6.36 8.35
C GLY A 133 -9.63 -5.97 9.81
N GLU A 134 -8.91 -4.95 10.31
CA GLU A 134 -8.91 -4.60 11.73
C GLU A 134 -8.46 -3.15 11.99
N GLY A 135 -9.18 -2.43 12.88
CA GLY A 135 -8.87 -1.05 13.26
C GLY A 135 -7.69 -0.89 14.24
N ASN A 136 -7.01 -1.97 14.64
CA ASN A 136 -5.92 -1.93 15.63
C ASN A 136 -4.55 -2.37 15.08
N GLU A 137 -4.51 -3.21 14.04
CA GLU A 137 -3.25 -3.71 13.43
C GLU A 137 -3.01 -3.15 12.02
N THR A 138 -3.70 -2.05 11.68
CA THR A 138 -3.64 -1.35 10.39
C THR A 138 -2.21 -0.93 10.01
N THR A 139 -1.39 -0.59 11.00
CA THR A 139 0.00 -0.09 10.81
C THR A 139 0.91 -1.06 10.07
N LYS A 140 0.80 -2.37 10.35
CA LYS A 140 1.68 -3.37 9.73
C LYS A 140 1.31 -3.59 8.27
N HIS A 141 0.02 -3.69 7.98
CA HIS A 141 -0.50 -3.86 6.63
C HIS A 141 -0.17 -2.65 5.73
N LEU A 142 -0.34 -1.43 6.26
CA LEU A 142 0.02 -0.20 5.55
C LEU A 142 1.52 -0.11 5.25
N SER A 143 2.37 -0.53 6.18
CA SER A 143 3.83 -0.56 5.99
C SER A 143 4.26 -1.49 4.85
N VAL A 144 3.68 -2.71 4.80
CA VAL A 144 3.96 -3.67 3.71
C VAL A 144 3.42 -3.14 2.38
N ALA A 145 2.23 -2.54 2.38
CA ALA A 145 1.62 -1.95 1.20
C ALA A 145 2.48 -0.81 0.62
N LEU A 146 2.99 0.09 1.46
CA LEU A 146 3.86 1.21 1.10
C LEU A 146 5.23 0.74 0.58
N LEU A 147 5.81 -0.28 1.21
CA LEU A 147 7.08 -0.86 0.74
C LEU A 147 6.91 -1.48 -0.65
N ALA A 148 5.87 -2.29 -0.85
CA ALA A 148 5.59 -2.89 -2.15
C ALA A 148 5.31 -1.82 -3.23
N ALA A 149 4.57 -0.76 -2.87
CA ALA A 149 4.23 0.33 -3.77
C ALA A 149 5.47 1.13 -4.21
N SER A 150 6.44 1.34 -3.31
CA SER A 150 7.68 2.08 -3.62
C SER A 150 8.66 1.26 -4.45
N LEU A 151 8.66 -0.07 -4.32
CA LEU A 151 9.49 -0.96 -5.13
C LEU A 151 8.95 -1.14 -6.57
N ALA A 152 7.64 -1.11 -6.77
CA ALA A 152 7.01 -1.28 -8.08
C ALA A 152 7.63 -0.42 -9.21
N PRO A 153 7.82 0.91 -9.08
CA PRO A 153 8.42 1.73 -10.13
C PRO A 153 9.90 1.42 -10.37
N VAL A 154 10.65 1.02 -9.33
CA VAL A 154 12.07 0.65 -9.46
C VAL A 154 12.22 -0.58 -10.35
N TRP A 155 11.40 -1.61 -10.09
CA TRP A 155 11.37 -2.83 -10.90
C TRP A 155 10.87 -2.58 -12.32
N LEU A 156 9.88 -1.69 -12.48
CA LEU A 156 9.39 -1.27 -13.79
C LEU A 156 10.49 -0.59 -14.61
N LEU A 157 11.22 0.36 -14.01
CA LEU A 157 12.34 1.05 -14.64
C LEU A 157 13.47 0.08 -15.00
N ALA A 158 13.81 -0.85 -14.10
CA ALA A 158 14.79 -1.90 -14.39
C ALA A 158 14.39 -2.74 -15.61
N GLY A 159 13.09 -3.06 -15.75
CA GLY A 159 12.55 -3.73 -16.93
C GLY A 159 12.66 -2.90 -18.22
N VAL A 160 12.50 -1.57 -18.14
CA VAL A 160 12.70 -0.67 -19.28
C VAL A 160 14.18 -0.62 -19.68
N PHE A 161 15.10 -0.45 -18.72
CA PHE A 161 16.54 -0.31 -18.98
C PHE A 161 17.24 -1.62 -19.32
N ALA A 162 16.70 -2.78 -18.94
CA ALA A 162 17.20 -4.09 -19.36
C ALA A 162 17.15 -4.29 -20.88
N HIS A 163 16.44 -3.43 -21.62
CA HIS A 163 16.48 -3.35 -23.08
C HIS A 163 17.82 -2.82 -23.62
N GLY A 164 18.46 -1.88 -22.93
CA GLY A 164 19.64 -1.17 -23.43
C GLY A 164 20.95 -1.94 -23.31
N GLN A 165 21.04 -2.91 -22.38
CA GLN A 165 22.30 -3.60 -22.09
C GLN A 165 22.60 -4.83 -22.98
N ARG A 166 21.61 -5.35 -23.72
CA ARG A 166 21.85 -6.45 -24.68
C ARG A 166 22.37 -5.96 -26.04
N ASP A 167 22.13 -4.71 -26.39
CA ASP A 167 22.51 -4.13 -27.69
C ASP A 167 23.96 -3.59 -27.73
N GLN A 168 24.68 -3.64 -26.60
CA GLN A 168 26.06 -3.16 -26.47
C GLN A 168 27.10 -4.28 -26.28
N ARG A 169 26.69 -5.56 -26.34
CA ARG A 169 27.57 -6.72 -26.09
C ARG A 169 27.77 -7.65 -27.29
N ASP A 170 27.17 -7.32 -28.42
CA ASP A 170 27.38 -7.98 -29.71
C ASP A 170 28.17 -7.05 -30.65
#